data_AF-A0A8H6GBM5-F1
#
_entry.id   AF-A0A8H6GBM5-F1
#
_cell.length_a   1.000
_cell.length_b   1.000
_cell.length_c   1.000
_cell.angle_alpha   90.00
_cell.angle_beta   90.00
_cell.angle_gamma   90.00
#
_symmetry.space_group_name_H-M   'P 1'
#
loop_
_entity.id
_entity.type
_entity.pdbx_description
1 polymer ?
#
loop_
_entity_poly.entity_id
_entity_poly.type
_entity_poly.pdbx_seq_one_letter_code
_entity_poly.pdbx_strand_id
1 'polypeptide(L)'
;MSDPNIEGRILLALQALQNNPKLKLQRAAEIYKVGRMILWRRQKGIQSRSDWVPKSRKLSDLEEQIIVQFILDLDSRGFPPRLRGVEEMANRLLADRNASPVGKRWASNFVRRHKELKTRFFRKYDYRRAKCEDPTAIRNWFRLVENTIAKYGIRSDEIYNFDETGFLMDMIASGMVVTGTDRRGRPKSVQPGNREWITVIQASFEIDRPIDSISISIDRSELPVDRYRSI
;
A
#
# COMPACT_ATOMS: atom_id res chain seq x y z
N MET A 1 -16.45 32.71 7.81
CA MET A 1 -15.32 32.14 8.57
C MET A 1 -15.80 31.94 10.01
N SER A 2 -15.94 30.70 10.46
CA SER A 2 -16.33 30.38 11.84
C SER A 2 -15.16 30.69 12.78
N ASP A 3 -15.39 31.60 13.72
CA ASP A 3 -14.42 32.06 14.72
C ASP A 3 -13.84 30.82 15.48
N PRO A 4 -12.52 30.53 15.39
CA PRO A 4 -11.92 29.29 15.88
C PRO A 4 -12.02 29.09 17.40
N ASN A 5 -12.50 30.10 18.13
CA ASN A 5 -12.62 30.12 19.58
C ASN A 5 -14.05 29.94 20.12
N ILE A 6 -15.02 29.56 19.26
CA ILE A 6 -16.43 29.41 19.68
C ILE A 6 -16.62 28.25 20.67
N GLU A 7 -16.01 27.07 20.44
CA GLU A 7 -16.15 25.93 21.37
C GLU A 7 -15.50 26.22 22.74
N GLY A 8 -14.38 26.95 22.79
CA GLY A 8 -13.78 27.40 24.04
C GLY A 8 -14.72 28.28 24.86
N ARG A 9 -15.39 29.25 24.22
CA ARG A 9 -16.41 30.10 24.87
C ARG A 9 -17.63 29.31 25.35
N ILE A 10 -18.03 28.27 24.62
CA ILE A 10 -19.11 27.36 25.02
C ILE A 10 -18.74 26.60 26.30
N LEU A 11 -17.53 26.05 26.37
CA LEU A 11 -17.06 25.32 27.57
C LEU A 11 -17.04 26.23 28.81
N LEU A 12 -16.54 27.46 28.67
CA LEU A 12 -16.56 28.45 29.76
C LEU A 12 -17.99 28.80 30.19
N ALA A 13 -18.91 28.96 29.24
CA ALA A 13 -20.32 29.24 29.54
C ALA A 13 -21.01 28.07 30.26
N LEU A 14 -20.71 26.82 29.89
CA LEU A 14 -21.20 25.63 30.58
C LEU A 14 -20.66 25.54 32.02
N GLN A 15 -19.37 25.82 32.21
CA GLN A 15 -18.74 25.85 33.53
C GLN A 15 -19.37 26.93 34.43
N ALA A 16 -19.66 28.12 33.88
CA ALA A 16 -20.35 29.18 34.61
C ALA A 16 -21.78 28.81 35.04
N LEU A 17 -22.52 28.10 34.18
CA LEU A 17 -23.86 27.57 34.52
C LEU A 17 -23.80 26.49 35.60
N GLN A 18 -22.74 25.69 35.62
CA GLN A 18 -22.53 24.66 36.62
C GLN A 18 -22.13 25.25 37.99
N ASN A 19 -21.32 26.30 37.98
CA ASN A 19 -20.83 26.99 39.18
C ASN A 19 -21.88 27.94 39.80
N ASN A 20 -22.86 28.40 39.04
CA ASN A 20 -23.88 29.33 39.53
C ASN A 20 -25.30 28.86 39.16
N PRO A 21 -26.01 28.16 40.08
CA PRO A 21 -27.35 27.64 39.81
C PRO A 21 -28.43 28.72 39.61
N LYS A 22 -28.17 29.99 39.95
CA LYS A 22 -29.09 31.11 39.67
C LYS A 22 -28.88 31.71 38.27
N LEU A 23 -27.79 31.37 37.58
CA LEU A 23 -27.47 31.92 36.27
C LEU A 23 -28.36 31.29 35.19
N LYS A 24 -29.14 32.13 34.49
CA LYS A 24 -29.97 31.67 33.38
C LYS A 24 -29.12 31.41 32.13
N LEU A 25 -29.47 30.37 31.38
CA LEU A 25 -28.82 30.01 30.10
C LEU A 25 -28.71 31.19 29.13
N GLN A 26 -29.75 32.03 29.05
CA GLN A 26 -29.76 33.20 28.19
C GLN A 26 -28.71 34.25 28.61
N ARG A 27 -28.54 34.44 29.92
CA ARG A 27 -27.57 35.38 30.44
C ARG A 27 -26.13 34.88 30.25
N ALA A 28 -25.90 33.58 30.42
CA ALA A 28 -24.62 32.96 30.09
C ALA A 28 -24.30 33.10 28.59
N ALA A 29 -25.28 32.88 27.72
CA ALA A 29 -25.11 33.05 26.27
C ALA A 29 -24.68 34.47 25.88
N GLU A 30 -25.27 35.49 26.50
CA GLU A 30 -24.90 36.90 26.31
C GLU A 30 -23.48 37.22 26.84
N ILE A 31 -23.16 36.80 28.06
CA ILE A 31 -21.86 37.06 28.70
C ILE A 31 -20.71 36.47 27.86
N TYR A 32 -20.88 35.23 27.42
CA TYR A 32 -19.84 34.50 26.67
C TYR A 32 -19.97 34.66 25.15
N LYS A 33 -20.87 35.52 24.66
CA LYS A 33 -21.10 35.83 23.23
C LYS A 33 -21.28 34.58 22.38
N VAL A 34 -22.06 33.62 22.87
CA VAL A 34 -22.38 32.36 22.17
C VAL A 34 -23.88 32.26 21.92
N GLY A 35 -24.26 31.71 20.76
CA GLY A 35 -25.67 31.56 20.42
C GLY A 35 -26.40 30.70 21.45
N ARG A 36 -27.51 31.20 22.01
CA ARG A 36 -28.33 30.49 23.02
C ARG A 36 -28.65 29.05 22.63
N MET A 37 -29.00 28.83 21.36
CA MET A 37 -29.33 27.50 20.82
C MET A 37 -28.12 26.55 20.85
N ILE A 38 -26.92 27.06 20.55
CA ILE A 38 -25.68 26.27 20.53
C ILE A 38 -25.31 25.86 21.96
N LEU A 39 -25.38 26.80 22.91
CA LEU A 39 -25.13 26.55 24.32
C LEU A 39 -26.12 25.52 24.91
N TRP A 40 -27.41 25.65 24.60
CA TRP A 40 -28.43 24.69 25.02
C TRP A 40 -28.19 23.29 24.46
N ARG A 41 -27.82 23.17 23.17
CA ARG A 41 -27.47 21.89 22.55
C ARG A 41 -26.30 21.22 23.27
N ARG A 42 -25.26 21.99 23.58
CA ARG A 42 -24.06 21.51 24.28
C ARG A 42 -24.35 21.12 25.73
N GLN A 43 -25.22 21.88 26.41
CA GLN A 43 -25.71 21.53 27.75
C GLN A 43 -26.50 20.19 27.75
N LYS A 44 -27.20 19.89 26.65
CA LYS A 44 -27.87 18.60 26.43
C LYS A 44 -26.94 17.48 25.93
N GLY A 45 -25.62 17.71 25.90
CA GLY A 45 -24.62 16.72 25.46
C GLY A 45 -24.52 16.55 23.95
N ILE A 46 -25.17 17.42 23.16
CA ILE A 46 -25.09 17.35 21.69
C ILE A 46 -23.75 17.95 21.26
N GLN A 47 -22.88 17.09 20.72
CA GLN A 47 -21.56 17.46 20.22
C GLN A 47 -21.63 18.37 18.99
N SER A 48 -20.51 19.05 18.70
CA SER A 48 -20.34 19.77 17.45
C SER A 48 -20.37 18.83 16.25
N ARG A 49 -20.75 19.36 15.09
CA ARG A 49 -20.58 18.62 13.84
C ARG A 49 -19.09 18.40 13.49
N SER A 50 -18.20 19.29 13.96
CA SER A 50 -16.74 19.11 13.82
C SER A 50 -16.23 17.93 14.65
N ASP A 51 -16.84 17.72 15.82
CA ASP A 51 -16.41 16.71 16.79
C ASP A 51 -17.19 15.40 16.61
N TRP A 52 -18.15 15.38 15.69
CA TRP A 52 -18.95 14.21 15.38
C TRP A 52 -18.08 13.15 14.71
N VAL A 53 -17.80 12.08 15.46
CA VAL A 53 -17.15 10.89 14.93
C VAL A 53 -18.15 10.19 13.99
N PRO A 54 -17.82 10.05 12.68
CA PRO A 54 -18.73 9.40 11.76
C PRO A 54 -19.00 7.96 12.20
N LYS A 55 -20.24 7.48 12.08
CA LYS A 55 -20.61 6.08 12.41
C LYS A 55 -19.79 5.03 11.63
N SER A 56 -19.12 5.44 10.55
CA SER A 56 -18.19 4.60 9.79
C SER A 56 -16.82 4.40 10.47
N ARG A 57 -16.45 5.22 11.46
CA ARG A 57 -15.30 5.00 12.34
C ARG A 57 -15.70 3.96 13.39
N LYS A 58 -15.44 2.68 13.05
CA LYS A 58 -15.61 1.52 13.92
C LYS A 58 -14.46 1.36 14.93
N LEU A 59 -13.30 1.94 14.62
CA LEU A 59 -12.08 1.88 15.42
C LEU A 59 -11.76 3.26 16.00
N SER A 60 -11.05 3.27 17.14
CA SER A 60 -10.48 4.49 17.73
C SER A 60 -9.30 5.00 16.90
N ASP A 61 -8.92 6.26 17.11
CA ASP A 61 -7.79 6.85 16.38
C ASP A 61 -6.48 6.09 16.67
N LEU A 62 -6.29 5.58 17.89
CA LEU A 62 -5.13 4.76 18.26
C LEU A 62 -5.12 3.43 17.50
N GLU A 63 -6.26 2.75 17.42
CA GLU A 63 -6.37 1.48 16.68
C GLU A 63 -6.15 1.68 15.19
N GLU A 64 -6.73 2.73 14.61
CA GLU A 64 -6.49 3.07 13.22
C GLU A 64 -4.99 3.31 12.97
N GLN A 65 -4.31 4.02 13.88
CA GLN A 65 -2.87 4.30 13.76
C GLN A 65 -2.01 3.04 13.87
N ILE A 66 -2.35 2.09 14.74
CA ILE A 66 -1.68 0.79 14.83
C ILE A 66 -1.80 0.03 13.50
N ILE A 67 -3.00 0.00 12.90
CA ILE A 67 -3.19 -0.64 11.59
C ILE A 67 -2.36 0.05 10.51
N VAL A 68 -2.30 1.39 10.50
CA VAL A 68 -1.47 2.13 9.53
C VAL A 68 0.00 1.75 9.68
N GLN A 69 0.55 1.79 10.89
CA GLN A 69 1.95 1.42 11.15
C GLN A 69 2.26 0.00 10.72
N PHE A 70 1.34 -0.94 11.02
CA PHE A 70 1.51 -2.33 10.64
C PHE A 70 1.46 -2.54 9.12
N ILE A 71 0.61 -1.79 8.39
CA ILE A 71 0.61 -1.81 6.91
C ILE A 71 1.94 -1.32 6.35
N LEU A 72 2.51 -0.25 6.93
CA LEU A 72 3.80 0.31 6.50
C LEU A 72 4.96 -0.67 6.78
N ASP A 73 4.98 -1.35 7.92
CA ASP A 73 5.94 -2.42 8.22
C ASP A 73 5.87 -3.54 7.18
N LEU A 74 4.67 -4.05 6.92
CA LEU A 74 4.44 -5.11 5.93
C LEU A 74 4.88 -4.69 4.52
N ASP A 75 4.60 -3.45 4.12
CA ASP A 75 5.03 -2.91 2.82
C ASP A 75 6.57 -2.84 2.74
N SER A 76 7.23 -2.37 3.80
CA SER A 76 8.70 -2.28 3.86
C SER A 76 9.37 -3.65 3.69
N ARG A 77 8.75 -4.71 4.20
CA ARG A 77 9.21 -6.11 4.10
C ARG A 77 8.83 -6.79 2.79
N GLY A 78 8.13 -6.09 1.89
CA GLY A 78 7.71 -6.63 0.59
C GLY A 78 6.44 -7.47 0.62
N PHE A 79 5.64 -7.38 1.69
CA PHE A 79 4.37 -8.10 1.84
C PHE A 79 3.17 -7.15 2.01
N PRO A 80 2.94 -6.19 1.09
CA PRO A 80 1.87 -5.23 1.24
C PRO A 80 0.49 -5.92 1.29
N PRO A 81 -0.35 -5.63 2.30
CA PRO A 81 -1.63 -6.29 2.45
C PRO A 81 -2.64 -5.86 1.37
N ARG A 82 -3.57 -6.75 1.04
CA ARG A 82 -4.75 -6.42 0.22
C ARG A 82 -5.80 -5.71 1.07
N LEU A 83 -6.78 -5.05 0.43
CA LEU A 83 -7.91 -4.42 1.13
C LEU A 83 -8.64 -5.40 2.07
N ARG A 84 -8.82 -6.66 1.63
CA ARG A 84 -9.38 -7.72 2.48
C ARG A 84 -8.51 -8.01 3.71
N GLY A 85 -7.19 -7.99 3.57
CA GLY A 85 -6.29 -8.14 4.72
C GLY A 85 -6.43 -6.97 5.71
N VAL A 86 -6.61 -5.74 5.20
CA VAL A 86 -6.88 -4.57 6.06
C VAL A 86 -8.20 -4.70 6.81
N GLU A 87 -9.24 -5.22 6.15
CA GLU A 87 -10.51 -5.56 6.79
C GLU A 87 -10.36 -6.66 7.85
N GLU A 88 -9.61 -7.72 7.57
CA GLU A 88 -9.34 -8.81 8.52
C GLU A 88 -8.59 -8.31 9.76
N MET A 89 -7.60 -7.42 9.60
CA MET A 89 -6.88 -6.81 10.72
C MET A 89 -7.81 -5.98 11.61
N ALA A 90 -8.69 -5.17 11.01
CA ALA A 90 -9.69 -4.40 11.75
C ALA A 90 -10.71 -5.29 12.46
N ASN A 91 -11.18 -6.34 11.79
CA ASN A 91 -12.14 -7.28 12.35
C ASN A 91 -11.57 -8.11 13.51
N ARG A 92 -10.27 -8.41 13.52
CA ARG A 92 -9.61 -9.03 14.68
C ARG A 92 -9.68 -8.13 15.92
N LEU A 93 -9.32 -6.85 15.78
CA LEU A 93 -9.41 -5.89 16.88
C LEU A 93 -10.86 -5.72 17.39
N LEU A 94 -11.83 -5.74 16.48
CA LEU A 94 -13.25 -5.66 16.86
C LEU A 94 -13.74 -6.94 17.55
N ALA A 95 -13.28 -8.12 17.11
CA ALA A 95 -13.62 -9.39 17.73
C ALA A 95 -13.12 -9.46 19.18
N ASP A 96 -11.90 -8.96 19.45
CA ASP A 96 -11.36 -8.86 20.82
C ASP A 96 -12.23 -8.00 21.74
N ARG A 97 -13.04 -7.09 21.17
CA ARG A 97 -13.99 -6.22 21.88
C ARG A 97 -15.43 -6.71 21.82
N ASN A 98 -15.70 -7.90 21.28
CA ASN A 98 -17.05 -8.39 20.99
C ASN A 98 -17.91 -7.40 20.17
N ALA A 99 -17.28 -6.64 19.28
CA ALA A 99 -17.94 -5.65 18.43
C ALA A 99 -18.29 -6.22 17.05
N SER A 100 -19.35 -5.70 16.43
CA SER A 100 -19.75 -6.13 15.09
C SER A 100 -18.70 -5.76 14.03
N PRO A 101 -18.48 -6.61 13.02
CA PRO A 101 -17.45 -6.42 12.01
C PRO A 101 -17.63 -5.14 11.19
N VAL A 102 -16.57 -4.73 10.51
CA VAL A 102 -16.58 -3.59 9.61
C VAL A 102 -17.43 -3.86 8.37
N GLY A 103 -17.98 -2.81 7.77
CA GLY A 103 -18.76 -2.94 6.53
C GLY A 103 -17.88 -3.07 5.29
N LYS A 104 -18.45 -3.57 4.18
CA LYS A 104 -17.76 -3.83 2.89
C LYS A 104 -16.95 -2.66 2.32
N ARG A 105 -17.36 -1.41 2.58
CA ARG A 105 -16.66 -0.19 2.10
C ARG A 105 -15.67 0.39 3.13
N TRP A 106 -15.52 -0.25 4.29
CA TRP A 106 -14.72 0.30 5.37
C TRP A 106 -13.24 0.35 5.00
N ALA A 107 -12.66 -0.72 4.45
CA ALA A 107 -11.24 -0.76 4.11
C ALA A 107 -10.85 0.28 3.04
N SER A 108 -11.69 0.47 2.01
CA SER A 108 -11.44 1.50 0.99
C SER A 108 -11.58 2.91 1.55
N ASN A 109 -12.56 3.14 2.44
CA ASN A 109 -12.70 4.42 3.15
C ASN A 109 -11.56 4.67 4.13
N PHE A 110 -11.03 3.63 4.79
CA PHE A 110 -9.88 3.70 5.67
C PHE A 110 -8.65 4.19 4.91
N VAL A 111 -8.31 3.55 3.78
CA VAL A 111 -7.18 3.99 2.94
C VAL A 111 -7.38 5.42 2.43
N ARG A 112 -8.61 5.81 2.06
CA ARG A 112 -8.89 7.17 1.59
C ARG A 112 -8.73 8.24 2.68
N ARG A 113 -8.93 7.91 3.95
CA ARG A 113 -8.79 8.84 5.08
C ARG A 113 -7.34 9.07 5.47
N HIS A 114 -6.51 8.04 5.33
CA HIS A 114 -5.10 8.05 5.72
C HIS A 114 -4.23 8.39 4.52
N LYS A 115 -3.78 9.65 4.44
CA LYS A 115 -2.98 10.16 3.31
C LYS A 115 -1.64 9.44 3.13
N GLU A 116 -1.18 8.72 4.15
CA GLU A 116 0.04 7.91 4.16
C GLU A 116 -0.11 6.61 3.35
N LEU A 117 -1.35 6.18 3.09
CA LEU A 117 -1.66 4.92 2.42
C LEU A 117 -2.22 5.16 1.02
N LYS A 118 -1.88 4.26 0.09
CA LYS A 118 -2.40 4.26 -1.27
C LYS A 118 -2.60 2.85 -1.79
N THR A 119 -3.68 2.63 -2.52
CA THR A 119 -3.86 1.39 -3.28
C THR A 119 -3.05 1.42 -4.58
N ARG A 120 -2.30 0.35 -4.85
CA ARG A 120 -1.51 0.17 -6.07
C ARG A 120 -1.69 -1.24 -6.62
N PHE A 121 -1.59 -1.38 -7.95
CA PHE A 121 -1.50 -2.69 -8.58
C PHE A 121 -0.11 -3.27 -8.35
N PHE A 122 -0.03 -4.51 -7.86
CA PHE A 122 1.24 -5.22 -7.76
C PHE A 122 1.51 -6.06 -9.01
N ARG A 123 2.78 -6.24 -9.33
CA ARG A 123 3.26 -7.30 -10.23
C ARG A 123 3.81 -8.45 -9.38
N LYS A 124 3.59 -9.69 -9.81
CA LYS A 124 4.21 -10.84 -9.15
C LYS A 124 5.72 -10.80 -9.42
N TYR A 125 6.53 -11.01 -8.40
CA TYR A 125 7.98 -11.08 -8.52
C TYR A 125 8.46 -12.43 -8.03
N ASP A 126 9.36 -13.04 -8.79
CA ASP A 126 9.81 -14.39 -8.51
C ASP A 126 10.59 -14.44 -7.20
N TYR A 127 10.18 -15.33 -6.30
CA TYR A 127 10.78 -15.50 -4.98
C TYR A 127 12.26 -15.90 -5.02
N ARG A 128 12.62 -16.78 -5.96
CA ARG A 128 13.99 -17.25 -6.12
C ARG A 128 14.86 -16.12 -6.63
N ARG A 129 14.37 -15.30 -7.56
CA ARG A 129 15.07 -14.07 -7.98
C ARG A 129 15.29 -13.13 -6.82
N ALA A 130 14.27 -12.87 -6.00
CA ALA A 130 14.41 -12.00 -4.82
C ALA A 130 15.46 -12.50 -3.80
N LYS A 131 15.65 -13.82 -3.68
CA LYS A 131 16.67 -14.42 -2.80
C LYS A 131 18.08 -14.36 -3.37
N CYS A 132 18.22 -14.40 -4.69
CA CYS A 132 19.51 -14.48 -5.37
C CYS A 132 20.07 -13.12 -5.79
N GLU A 133 19.29 -12.04 -5.69
CA GLU A 133 19.75 -10.67 -5.94
C GLU A 133 20.59 -10.15 -4.77
N ASP A 134 21.92 -10.16 -4.92
CA ASP A 134 22.82 -9.36 -4.09
C ASP A 134 23.07 -8.00 -4.76
N PRO A 135 22.60 -6.88 -4.18
CA PRO A 135 22.82 -5.54 -4.75
C PRO A 135 24.29 -5.19 -4.97
N THR A 136 25.20 -5.77 -4.18
CA THR A 136 26.64 -5.51 -4.28
C THR A 136 27.22 -6.24 -5.49
N ALA A 137 26.92 -7.54 -5.63
CA ALA A 137 27.30 -8.32 -6.81
C ALA A 137 26.76 -7.70 -8.11
N ILE A 138 25.51 -7.25 -8.13
CA ILE A 138 24.90 -6.60 -9.30
C ILE A 138 25.67 -5.33 -9.69
N ARG A 139 25.96 -4.45 -8.72
CA ARG A 139 26.70 -3.20 -8.99
C ARG A 139 28.12 -3.49 -9.49
N ASN A 140 28.81 -4.44 -8.86
CA ASN A 140 30.16 -4.81 -9.26
C ASN A 140 30.19 -5.40 -10.67
N TRP A 141 29.19 -6.19 -11.03
CA TRP A 141 29.04 -6.72 -12.39
C TRP A 141 28.84 -5.60 -13.42
N PHE A 142 27.93 -4.64 -13.18
CA PHE A 142 27.75 -3.50 -14.10
C PHE A 142 29.02 -2.67 -14.26
N ARG A 143 29.74 -2.42 -13.16
CA ARG A 143 31.03 -1.70 -13.20
C ARG A 143 32.09 -2.46 -14.02
N LEU A 144 32.12 -3.79 -13.92
CA LEU A 144 33.01 -4.63 -14.72
C LEU A 144 32.67 -4.53 -16.21
N VAL A 145 31.38 -4.59 -16.56
CA VAL A 145 30.89 -4.48 -17.94
C VAL A 145 31.26 -3.11 -18.53
N GLU A 146 30.98 -2.01 -17.82
CA GLU A 146 31.37 -0.65 -18.25
C GLU A 146 32.87 -0.52 -18.49
N ASN A 147 33.70 -1.02 -17.56
CA ASN A 147 35.16 -0.99 -17.71
C ASN A 147 35.63 -1.82 -18.92
N THR A 148 34.96 -2.94 -19.20
CA THR A 148 35.29 -3.82 -20.33
C THR A 148 34.93 -3.16 -21.67
N ILE A 149 33.73 -2.56 -21.75
CA ILE A 149 33.30 -1.78 -22.92
C ILE A 149 34.30 -0.65 -23.20
N ALA A 150 34.68 0.11 -22.17
CA ALA A 150 35.64 1.20 -22.30
C ALA A 150 37.04 0.72 -22.71
N LYS A 151 37.53 -0.39 -22.12
CA LYS A 151 38.86 -0.95 -22.40
C LYS A 151 39.02 -1.42 -23.84
N TYR A 152 37.99 -2.06 -24.38
CA TYR A 152 38.02 -2.66 -25.72
C TYR A 152 37.37 -1.78 -26.79
N GLY A 153 36.84 -0.60 -26.42
CA GLY A 153 36.21 0.33 -27.36
C GLY A 153 34.97 -0.25 -28.04
N ILE A 154 34.24 -1.14 -27.34
CA ILE A 154 33.05 -1.82 -27.89
C ILE A 154 31.99 -0.76 -28.18
N ARG A 155 31.51 -0.72 -29.42
CA ARG A 155 30.48 0.25 -29.79
C ARG A 155 29.11 -0.25 -29.37
N SER A 156 28.18 0.67 -29.11
CA SER A 156 26.82 0.31 -28.67
C SER A 156 26.06 -0.54 -29.68
N ASP A 157 26.35 -0.39 -30.98
CA ASP A 157 25.77 -1.17 -32.08
C ASP A 157 26.30 -2.61 -32.18
N GLU A 158 27.33 -2.95 -31.41
CA GLU A 158 27.91 -4.30 -31.31
C GLU A 158 27.42 -5.06 -30.07
N ILE A 159 26.57 -4.44 -29.24
CA ILE A 159 26.02 -5.03 -28.03
C ILE A 159 24.67 -5.67 -28.35
N TYR A 160 24.62 -7.00 -28.27
CA TYR A 160 23.39 -7.77 -28.52
C TYR A 160 22.79 -8.24 -27.21
N ASN A 161 21.49 -8.00 -27.02
CA ASN A 161 20.74 -8.57 -25.91
C ASN A 161 20.09 -9.89 -26.35
N PHE A 162 20.43 -10.96 -25.64
CA PHE A 162 19.74 -12.24 -25.72
C PHE A 162 18.95 -12.41 -24.44
N ASP A 163 17.63 -12.51 -24.56
CA ASP A 163 16.78 -12.86 -23.42
C ASP A 163 16.07 -14.19 -23.65
N GLU A 164 15.91 -14.91 -22.54
CA GLU A 164 15.03 -16.05 -22.45
C GLU A 164 13.78 -15.62 -21.67
N THR A 165 12.64 -15.58 -22.36
CA THR A 165 11.36 -15.27 -21.76
C THR A 165 10.58 -16.56 -21.55
N GLY A 166 10.52 -17.00 -20.30
CA GLY A 166 9.71 -18.14 -19.86
C GLY A 166 8.26 -17.73 -19.57
N PHE A 167 7.32 -18.35 -20.27
CA PHE A 167 5.88 -18.26 -20.03
C PHE A 167 5.45 -19.42 -19.16
N LEU A 168 4.97 -19.14 -17.95
CA LEU A 168 4.25 -20.12 -17.13
C LEU A 168 2.89 -20.41 -17.77
N MET A 169 2.61 -21.67 -18.09
CA MET A 169 1.26 -22.07 -18.45
C MET A 169 0.33 -21.91 -17.23
N ASP A 170 -0.90 -21.46 -17.48
CA ASP A 170 -2.03 -21.40 -16.54
C ASP A 170 -1.98 -20.33 -15.42
N MET A 171 -1.21 -19.24 -15.57
CA MET A 171 -1.18 -18.19 -14.53
C MET A 171 -1.35 -16.76 -15.06
N ILE A 172 -2.59 -16.23 -14.98
CA ILE A 172 -2.88 -14.79 -15.09
C ILE A 172 -3.50 -14.29 -13.78
N ALA A 173 -2.93 -13.24 -13.19
CA ALA A 173 -3.68 -12.08 -12.66
C ALA A 173 -2.76 -11.14 -11.85
N SER A 174 -2.69 -9.89 -12.32
CA SER A 174 -2.31 -8.74 -11.48
C SER A 174 -3.39 -8.48 -10.44
N GLY A 175 -3.04 -8.04 -9.23
CA GLY A 175 -4.01 -7.71 -8.18
C GLY A 175 -3.76 -6.34 -7.55
N MET A 176 -4.73 -5.84 -6.79
CA MET A 176 -4.61 -4.59 -6.03
C MET A 176 -4.16 -4.85 -4.59
N VAL A 177 -3.17 -4.08 -4.13
CA VAL A 177 -2.63 -4.07 -2.76
C VAL A 177 -2.61 -2.65 -2.20
N VAL A 178 -2.47 -2.52 -0.89
CA VAL A 178 -2.32 -1.25 -0.16
C VAL A 178 -0.85 -1.08 0.23
N THR A 179 -0.25 0.06 -0.10
CA THR A 179 1.16 0.39 0.14
C THR A 179 1.30 1.80 0.71
N GLY A 180 2.48 2.18 1.20
CA GLY A 180 2.80 3.56 1.54
C GLY A 180 2.76 4.50 0.31
N THR A 181 2.47 5.78 0.52
CA THR A 181 2.46 6.79 -0.56
C THR A 181 3.82 6.99 -1.20
N ASP A 182 4.89 6.95 -0.40
CA ASP A 182 6.23 7.37 -0.80
C ASP A 182 6.96 6.33 -1.67
N ARG A 183 6.39 5.12 -1.78
CA ARG A 183 6.97 4.04 -2.59
C ARG A 183 6.97 4.43 -4.07
N ARG A 184 8.13 4.35 -4.73
CA ARG A 184 8.25 4.50 -6.19
C ARG A 184 8.01 3.15 -6.88
N GLY A 185 7.26 3.15 -7.98
CA GLY A 185 6.98 1.96 -8.80
C GLY A 185 5.78 1.10 -8.35
N ARG A 186 5.57 -0.03 -9.06
CA ARG A 186 4.54 -1.03 -8.75
C ARG A 186 5.06 -2.01 -7.68
N PRO A 187 4.31 -2.29 -6.61
CA PRO A 187 4.70 -3.27 -5.61
C PRO A 187 4.91 -4.66 -6.23
N LYS A 188 5.80 -5.44 -5.63
CA LYS A 188 6.17 -6.79 -6.04
C LYS A 188 5.66 -7.78 -4.99
N SER A 189 4.87 -8.78 -5.38
CA SER A 189 4.41 -9.85 -4.46
C SER A 189 5.06 -11.17 -4.81
N VAL A 190 5.53 -11.87 -3.78
CA VAL A 190 6.20 -13.16 -3.86
C VAL A 190 5.19 -14.30 -4.09
N GLN A 191 5.53 -15.31 -4.91
CA GLN A 191 4.69 -16.51 -5.15
C GLN A 191 5.42 -17.84 -4.87
N PRO A 192 4.72 -18.86 -4.32
CA PRO A 192 5.16 -20.25 -4.33
C PRO A 192 4.75 -20.95 -5.65
N GLY A 193 5.65 -21.75 -6.25
CA GLY A 193 5.56 -22.15 -7.65
C GLY A 193 5.07 -23.57 -7.95
N ASN A 194 4.28 -23.69 -9.02
CA ASN A 194 4.17 -24.90 -9.87
C ASN A 194 4.74 -24.57 -11.26
N ARG A 195 5.29 -25.55 -12.01
CA ARG A 195 6.25 -25.30 -13.11
C ARG A 195 6.01 -26.05 -14.43
N GLU A 196 4.93 -25.73 -15.14
CA GLU A 196 4.91 -25.96 -16.60
C GLU A 196 5.23 -24.66 -17.31
N TRP A 197 6.28 -24.65 -18.15
CA TRP A 197 6.83 -23.46 -18.77
C TRP A 197 7.07 -23.70 -20.26
N ILE A 198 6.71 -22.72 -21.10
CA ILE A 198 7.22 -22.58 -22.46
C ILE A 198 8.30 -21.51 -22.42
N THR A 199 9.46 -21.79 -23.00
CA THR A 199 10.52 -20.81 -23.17
C THR A 199 10.49 -20.28 -24.60
N VAL A 200 10.55 -18.96 -24.75
CA VAL A 200 10.87 -18.28 -26.00
C VAL A 200 12.22 -17.61 -25.84
N ILE A 201 13.13 -17.84 -26.80
CA ILE A 201 14.39 -17.11 -26.89
C ILE A 201 14.18 -15.95 -27.85
N GLN A 202 14.36 -14.72 -27.37
CA GLN A 202 14.29 -13.53 -28.20
C GLN A 202 15.67 -12.91 -28.31
N ALA A 203 16.13 -12.72 -29.55
CA ALA A 203 17.24 -11.83 -29.87
C ALA A 203 16.63 -10.52 -30.39
N SER A 204 17.01 -9.39 -29.79
CA SER A 204 16.58 -8.07 -30.26
C SER A 204 17.78 -7.23 -30.62
N PHE A 205 17.62 -6.48 -31.71
CA PHE A 205 18.61 -5.54 -32.21
C PHE A 205 17.98 -4.16 -32.20
N GLU A 206 18.70 -3.17 -31.69
CA GLU A 206 18.22 -1.79 -31.70
C GLU A 206 18.62 -1.12 -33.02
N ILE A 207 17.85 -1.38 -34.08
CA ILE A 207 17.75 -0.49 -35.24
C ILE A 207 16.28 -0.34 -35.64
N ASP A 208 15.91 0.90 -35.90
CA ASP A 208 14.62 1.55 -36.19
C ASP A 208 13.71 0.92 -37.27
N ARG A 209 13.63 -0.42 -37.43
CA ARG A 209 12.69 -1.11 -38.35
C ARG A 209 12.16 -2.44 -37.78
N PRO A 210 10.94 -2.86 -38.16
CA PRO A 210 10.31 -4.05 -37.59
C PRO A 210 11.06 -5.31 -38.02
N ILE A 211 11.45 -6.13 -37.03
CA ILE A 211 12.14 -7.41 -37.25
C ILE A 211 11.08 -8.52 -37.23
N ASP A 212 11.11 -9.40 -38.24
CA ASP A 212 10.40 -10.67 -38.24
C ASP A 212 10.95 -11.56 -37.12
N SER A 213 10.09 -11.89 -36.15
CA SER A 213 10.43 -12.77 -35.04
C SER A 213 10.62 -14.21 -35.53
N ILE A 214 11.85 -14.71 -35.55
CA ILE A 214 12.10 -16.14 -35.69
C ILE A 214 11.82 -16.79 -34.33
N SER A 215 10.73 -17.55 -34.25
CA SER A 215 10.33 -18.29 -33.06
C SER A 215 10.80 -19.74 -33.19
N ILE A 216 11.74 -20.17 -32.35
CA ILE A 216 12.12 -21.57 -32.22
C ILE A 216 11.53 -22.07 -30.90
N SER A 217 10.51 -22.92 -30.98
CA SER A 217 9.94 -23.61 -29.82
C SER A 217 10.69 -24.92 -29.60
N ILE A 218 11.39 -25.04 -28.47
CA ILE A 218 11.99 -26.31 -28.04
C ILE A 218 11.12 -26.86 -26.91
N ASP A 219 10.42 -27.97 -27.17
CA ASP A 219 9.80 -28.74 -26.10
C ASP A 219 10.89 -29.53 -25.36
N ARG A 220 11.01 -29.32 -24.05
CA ARG A 220 11.96 -30.04 -23.18
C ARG A 220 11.30 -31.21 -22.44
N SER A 221 10.17 -31.71 -22.93
CA SER A 221 9.52 -32.92 -22.41
C SER A 221 10.29 -34.23 -22.70
N GLU A 222 11.23 -34.24 -23.66
CA GLU A 222 11.98 -35.45 -24.04
C GLU A 222 13.50 -35.25 -24.15
N LEU A 223 14.17 -34.83 -23.07
CA LEU A 223 15.59 -35.13 -22.93
C LEU A 223 15.82 -35.99 -21.69
N PRO A 224 16.35 -37.23 -21.84
CA PRO A 224 16.62 -38.08 -20.69
C PRO A 224 17.62 -37.39 -19.78
N VAL A 225 17.22 -37.27 -18.51
CA VAL A 225 18.09 -36.86 -17.41
C VAL A 225 19.11 -37.98 -17.23
N ASP A 226 20.24 -37.89 -17.92
CA ASP A 226 21.38 -38.72 -17.58
C ASP A 226 22.72 -38.03 -17.78
N ARG A 227 23.47 -38.03 -16.67
CA ARG A 227 24.90 -37.76 -16.48
C ARG A 227 25.40 -36.34 -16.75
N TYR A 228 25.72 -35.63 -15.67
CA TYR A 228 27.12 -35.39 -15.28
C TYR A 228 27.25 -35.32 -13.75
N ARG A 229 27.80 -36.39 -13.15
CA ARG A 229 28.49 -36.40 -11.86
C ARG A 229 29.98 -36.58 -12.17
N SER A 230 30.85 -35.89 -11.41
CA SER A 230 32.34 -35.89 -11.41
C SER A 230 32.96 -35.34 -12.72
N ILE A 231 33.93 -34.43 -12.71
CA ILE A 231 34.97 -34.02 -11.75
C ILE A 231 35.01 -32.49 -11.69
#